data_AF-A0A833XT78-F1
#
_entry.id   AF-A0A833XT78-F1
#
_cell.length_a   1.000
_cell.length_b   1.000
_cell.length_c   1.000
_cell.angle_alpha   90.00
_cell.angle_beta   90.00
_cell.angle_gamma   90.00
#
_symmetry.space_group_name_H-M   'P 1'
#
loop_
_entity.id
_entity.type
_entity.pdbx_description
1 polymer ?
#
loop_
_entity_poly.entity_id
_entity_poly.type
_entity_poly.pdbx_seq_one_letter_code
_entity_poly.pdbx_strand_id
1 'polypeptide(L)'
;MDDTIPYPSRTCLTTTVHTSENPTSCAAALKHSEWQDALQQEFRVLLQNHAWSLVPPHPSTNILGCRWVYRTKLRADGSIERRKVRLVAKGYNQQSGVDFQETFSPVVKAPTIRLIVSIAVARGWPPRQIDNQNAFLHGTLHD
;
A
#
# COMPACT_ATOMS: atom_id res chain seq x y z
N MET A 1 4.79 -50.97 14.41
CA MET A 1 5.73 -50.33 13.48
C MET A 1 5.24 -48.92 13.33
N ASP A 2 5.90 -48.01 14.03
CA ASP A 2 5.51 -46.62 14.28
C ASP A 2 6.50 -45.75 13.51
N ASP A 3 6.15 -45.42 12.25
CA ASP A 3 7.00 -44.65 11.35
C ASP A 3 6.70 -43.15 11.50
N THR A 4 7.17 -42.57 12.60
CA THR A 4 7.21 -41.11 12.77
C THR A 4 8.47 -40.56 12.10
N ILE A 5 8.34 -40.00 10.89
CA ILE A 5 9.40 -39.24 10.23
C ILE A 5 9.58 -37.91 11.00
N PRO A 6 10.76 -37.61 11.58
CA PRO A 6 10.96 -36.35 12.28
C PRO A 6 10.99 -35.20 11.27
N TYR A 7 10.15 -34.19 11.49
CA TYR A 7 10.21 -32.94 10.75
C TYR A 7 11.59 -32.29 10.93
N PRO A 8 12.22 -31.77 9.86
CA PRO A 8 13.50 -31.10 10.00
C PRO A 8 13.33 -29.84 10.85
N SER A 9 14.07 -29.80 11.95
CA SER A 9 14.23 -28.65 12.84
C SER A 9 14.54 -27.41 12.00
N ARG A 10 13.73 -26.36 12.19
CA ARG A 10 13.95 -25.05 11.57
C ARG A 10 15.27 -24.48 12.09
N THR A 11 16.36 -24.72 11.36
CA THR A 11 17.60 -23.97 11.53
C THR A 11 17.28 -22.52 11.13
N CYS A 12 17.03 -21.68 12.14
CA CYS A 12 16.86 -20.25 11.94
C CYS A 12 18.23 -19.67 11.57
N LEU A 13 18.46 -19.47 10.27
CA LEU A 13 19.54 -18.61 9.80
C LEU A 13 19.15 -17.18 10.19
N THR A 14 19.66 -16.70 11.32
CA THR A 14 19.65 -15.28 11.65
C THR A 14 20.63 -14.58 10.71
N THR A 15 20.20 -14.33 9.49
CA THR A 15 20.83 -13.34 8.63
C THR A 15 20.59 -11.99 9.28
N THR A 16 21.66 -11.40 9.82
CA THR A 16 21.70 -10.00 10.27
C THR A 16 21.42 -9.11 9.07
N VAL A 17 20.15 -8.87 8.78
CA VAL A 17 19.74 -7.89 7.78
C VAL A 17 20.14 -6.54 8.33
N HIS A 18 21.16 -5.92 7.75
CA HIS A 18 21.42 -4.49 7.90
C HIS A 18 20.24 -3.73 7.28
N THR A 19 19.12 -3.64 8.00
CA THR A 19 18.04 -2.73 7.64
C THR A 19 18.55 -1.32 7.91
N SER A 20 18.95 -0.61 6.86
CA SER A 20 18.97 0.85 6.91
C SER A 20 17.59 1.28 7.43
N GLU A 21 17.53 1.90 8.59
CA GLU A 21 16.26 2.29 9.21
C GLU A 21 15.47 3.19 8.25
N ASN A 22 14.15 2.97 8.18
CA ASN A 22 13.30 3.80 7.33
C ASN A 22 13.27 5.23 7.92
N PRO A 23 13.38 6.29 7.08
CA PRO A 23 13.28 7.65 7.58
C PRO A 23 11.90 7.88 8.20
N THR A 24 11.88 8.55 9.34
CA THR A 24 10.66 8.87 10.08
C THR A 24 10.12 10.26 9.74
N SER A 25 10.92 11.09 9.07
CA SER A 25 10.58 12.47 8.71
C SER A 25 11.00 12.80 7.28
N CYS A 26 10.33 13.79 6.69
CA CYS A 26 10.68 14.30 5.36
C CYS A 26 12.09 14.87 5.34
N ALA A 27 12.50 15.63 6.36
CA ALA A 27 13.85 16.17 6.47
C ALA A 27 14.92 15.06 6.52
N ALA A 28 14.65 13.92 7.14
CA ALA A 28 15.57 12.78 7.13
C ALA A 28 15.62 12.10 5.75
N ALA A 29 14.45 11.91 5.12
CA ALA A 29 14.35 11.32 3.78
C ALA A 29 15.08 12.17 2.73
N LEU A 30 14.97 13.50 2.79
CA LEU A 30 15.61 14.43 1.86
C LEU A 30 17.15 14.45 1.99
N LYS A 31 17.76 13.81 2.99
CA LYS A 31 19.23 13.68 3.05
C LYS A 31 19.78 12.60 2.12
N HIS A 32 18.91 11.75 1.58
CA HIS A 32 19.29 10.59 0.78
C HIS A 32 18.62 10.68 -0.59
N SER A 33 19.42 10.62 -1.67
CA SER A 33 18.93 10.70 -3.05
C SER A 33 17.88 9.64 -3.36
N GLU A 34 18.09 8.38 -2.92
CA GLU A 34 17.14 7.28 -3.16
C GLU A 34 15.72 7.58 -2.65
N TRP A 35 15.62 8.29 -1.53
CA TRP A 35 14.33 8.67 -0.93
C TRP A 35 13.75 9.93 -1.58
N GLN A 36 14.59 10.87 -2.01
CA GLN A 36 14.17 12.02 -2.82
C GLN A 36 13.53 11.57 -4.14
N ASP A 37 14.16 10.62 -4.83
CA ASP A 37 13.66 10.08 -6.10
C ASP A 37 12.30 9.39 -5.89
N ALA A 38 12.16 8.62 -4.82
CA ALA A 38 10.91 7.96 -4.48
C ALA A 38 9.79 8.96 -4.11
N LEU A 39 10.13 10.04 -3.39
CA LEU A 39 9.21 11.15 -3.08
C LEU A 39 8.72 11.83 -4.36
N GLN A 40 9.66 12.18 -5.25
CA GLN A 40 9.34 12.85 -6.51
C GLN A 40 8.51 11.95 -7.42
N GLN A 41 8.82 10.65 -7.46
CA GLN A 41 8.03 9.71 -8.24
C GLN A 41 6.60 9.59 -7.75
N GLU A 42 6.38 9.48 -6.44
CA GLU A 42 5.02 9.45 -5.87
C GLU A 42 4.26 10.74 -6.19
N PHE A 43 4.92 11.89 -6.04
CA PHE A 43 4.31 13.20 -6.35
C PHE A 43 3.91 13.31 -7.83
N ARG A 44 4.77 12.88 -8.76
CA ARG A 44 4.46 12.86 -10.20
C ARG A 44 3.27 11.96 -10.51
N VAL A 45 3.21 10.78 -9.90
CA VAL A 45 2.11 9.83 -10.10
C VAL A 45 0.78 10.44 -9.63
N LEU A 46 0.77 11.13 -8.48
CA LEU A 46 -0.43 11.82 -8.00
C LEU A 46 -0.87 12.93 -8.96
N LEU A 47 0.08 13.70 -9.50
CA LEU A 47 -0.19 14.77 -10.45
C LEU A 47 -0.74 14.23 -11.78
N GLN A 48 -0.14 13.17 -12.32
CA GLN A 48 -0.56 12.53 -13.58
C GLN A 48 -1.96 11.91 -13.49
N ASN A 49 -2.33 11.39 -12.31
CA ASN A 49 -3.66 10.83 -12.10
C ASN A 49 -4.73 11.90 -11.82
N HIS A 50 -4.38 13.19 -11.87
CA HIS A 50 -5.28 14.29 -11.51
C HIS A 50 -5.99 14.07 -10.17
N ALA A 51 -5.29 13.44 -9.21
CA ALA A 51 -5.92 12.92 -8.01
C ALA A 51 -6.54 14.02 -7.15
N TRP A 52 -5.99 15.25 -7.18
CA TRP A 52 -6.41 16.38 -6.35
C TRP A 52 -6.49 17.68 -7.15
N SER A 53 -7.42 18.54 -6.77
CA SER A 53 -7.48 19.95 -7.18
C SER A 53 -7.15 20.85 -6.00
N LEU A 54 -6.38 21.90 -6.23
CA LEU A 54 -6.19 22.94 -5.22
C LEU A 54 -7.47 23.77 -5.10
N VAL A 55 -8.11 23.74 -3.94
CA VAL A 55 -9.36 24.46 -3.64
C VAL A 55 -9.16 25.38 -2.43
N PRO A 56 -9.84 26.54 -2.38
CA PRO A 56 -9.80 27.40 -1.21
C PRO A 56 -10.42 26.67 0.01
N PRO A 57 -9.93 26.93 1.22
CA PRO A 57 -10.47 26.31 2.43
C PRO A 57 -11.89 26.81 2.69
N HIS A 58 -12.82 25.90 2.99
CA HIS A 58 -14.17 26.24 3.41
C HIS A 58 -14.25 26.31 4.94
N PRO A 59 -14.89 27.35 5.53
CA PRO A 59 -14.87 27.59 6.97
C PRO A 59 -15.53 26.49 7.82
N SER A 60 -16.40 25.66 7.22
CA SER A 60 -17.07 24.55 7.89
C SER A 60 -16.46 23.17 7.63
N THR A 61 -15.31 23.09 6.93
CA THR A 61 -14.68 21.81 6.58
C THR A 61 -13.50 21.51 7.50
N ASN A 62 -13.44 20.28 8.00
CA ASN A 62 -12.30 19.80 8.78
C ASN A 62 -11.10 19.54 7.84
N ILE A 63 -10.16 20.47 7.81
CA ILE A 63 -8.97 20.33 6.95
C ILE A 63 -8.03 19.28 7.55
N LEU A 64 -7.97 18.12 6.90
CA LEU A 64 -7.05 17.05 7.27
C LEU A 64 -5.64 17.36 6.78
N GLY A 65 -4.67 17.33 7.69
CA GLY A 65 -3.26 17.33 7.30
C GLY A 65 -2.85 16.02 6.60
N CYS A 66 -1.74 16.03 5.88
CA CYS A 66 -1.12 14.83 5.31
C CYS A 66 0.24 14.53 5.96
N ARG A 67 0.76 13.32 5.72
CA ARG A 67 2.13 12.91 6.09
C ARG A 67 2.69 11.95 5.05
N TRP A 68 4.00 11.97 4.91
CA TRP A 68 4.73 10.96 4.14
C TRP A 68 4.93 9.69 4.97
N VAL A 69 4.82 8.54 4.30
CA VAL A 69 5.08 7.21 4.85
C VAL A 69 6.17 6.55 4.04
N TYR A 70 7.23 6.12 4.72
CA TYR A 70 8.43 5.55 4.12
C TYR A 70 8.55 4.07 4.44
N ARG A 71 8.85 3.25 3.44
CA ARG A 71 9.07 1.81 3.64
C ARG A 71 10.05 1.26 2.62
N THR A 72 11.08 0.60 3.10
CA THR A 72 11.97 -0.20 2.25
C THR A 72 11.28 -1.51 1.91
N LYS A 73 11.17 -1.82 0.62
CA LYS A 73 10.72 -3.11 0.11
C LYS A 73 11.93 -3.98 -0.14
N LEU A 74 11.90 -5.19 0.41
CA LEU A 74 12.96 -6.17 0.29
C LEU A 74 12.47 -7.31 -0.61
N ARG A 75 13.38 -7.87 -1.40
CA ARG A 75 13.17 -9.12 -2.14
C ARG A 75 13.20 -10.31 -1.18
N ALA A 76 12.84 -11.49 -1.68
CA ALA A 76 12.84 -12.73 -0.90
C ALA A 76 14.24 -13.10 -0.38
N ASP A 77 15.30 -12.67 -1.07
CA ASP A 77 16.71 -12.84 -0.68
C ASP A 77 17.19 -11.80 0.36
N GLY A 78 16.33 -10.85 0.77
CA GLY A 78 16.67 -9.78 1.70
C GLY A 78 17.33 -8.56 1.07
N SER A 79 17.63 -8.57 -0.24
CA SER A 79 18.14 -7.39 -0.95
C SER A 79 17.07 -6.30 -1.08
N ILE A 80 17.49 -5.04 -1.21
CA ILE A 80 16.55 -3.93 -1.43
C ILE A 80 15.95 -4.06 -2.83
N GLU A 81 14.63 -4.22 -2.89
CA GLU A 81 13.85 -4.19 -4.11
C GLU A 81 13.60 -2.74 -4.54
N ARG A 82 13.05 -1.92 -3.63
CA ARG A 82 12.70 -0.52 -3.89
C ARG A 82 12.46 0.27 -2.60
N ARG A 83 12.74 1.58 -2.63
CA ARG A 83 12.25 2.54 -1.64
C ARG A 83 10.81 2.95 -1.97
N LYS A 84 9.87 2.61 -1.09
CA LYS A 84 8.44 2.93 -1.26
C LYS A 84 8.08 4.13 -0.39
N VAL A 85 7.48 5.13 -1.03
CA VAL A 85 6.99 6.35 -0.38
C VAL A 85 5.52 6.51 -0.71
N ARG A 86 4.73 6.99 0.26
CA ARG A 86 3.31 7.32 0.06
C ARG A 86 2.95 8.60 0.77
N LEU A 87 2.13 9.43 0.15
CA LEU A 87 1.48 10.57 0.81
C LEU A 87 0.11 10.13 1.33
N VAL A 88 -0.11 10.27 2.64
CA VAL A 88 -1.31 9.74 3.31
C VAL A 88 -1.95 10.84 4.14
N ALA A 89 -3.27 10.98 4.07
CA ALA A 89 -4.04 11.86 4.94
C ALA A 89 -3.94 11.39 6.41
N LYS A 90 -3.96 12.32 7.34
CA LYS A 90 -4.02 12.05 8.79
C LYS A 90 -5.46 11.69 9.18
N GLY A 91 -5.96 10.58 8.64
CA GLY A 91 -7.36 10.13 8.81
C GLY A 91 -7.77 9.89 10.26
N TYR A 92 -6.83 9.73 11.19
CA TYR A 92 -7.12 9.66 12.62
C TYR A 92 -7.70 10.96 13.20
N ASN A 93 -7.66 12.07 12.45
CA ASN A 93 -8.31 13.34 12.78
C ASN A 93 -9.70 13.48 12.13
N GLN A 94 -10.23 12.45 11.46
CA GLN A 94 -11.58 12.47 10.89
C GLN A 94 -12.63 12.41 12.00
N GLN A 95 -13.72 13.16 11.83
CA GLN A 95 -14.86 13.16 12.74
C GLN A 95 -15.97 12.25 12.21
N SER A 96 -16.45 11.34 13.07
CA SER A 96 -17.60 10.48 12.75
C SER A 96 -18.85 11.34 12.47
N GLY A 97 -19.49 11.12 11.33
CA GLY A 97 -20.66 11.89 10.90
C GLY A 97 -20.38 13.17 10.09
N VAL A 98 -19.10 13.55 9.91
CA VAL A 98 -18.69 14.66 9.04
C VAL A 98 -17.93 14.14 7.83
N ASP A 99 -16.78 13.47 8.05
CA ASP A 99 -15.88 13.03 6.96
C ASP A 99 -15.75 11.50 6.86
N PHE A 100 -16.51 10.76 7.66
CA PHE A 100 -16.30 9.32 7.89
C PHE A 100 -17.10 8.43 6.91
N GLN A 101 -18.17 8.94 6.32
CA GLN A 101 -19.11 8.17 5.49
C GLN A 101 -18.72 8.12 4.00
N GLU A 102 -17.78 8.97 3.55
CA GLU A 102 -17.40 9.07 2.14
C GLU A 102 -16.27 8.12 1.70
N THR A 103 -15.85 7.18 2.56
CA THR A 103 -14.79 6.24 2.20
C THR A 103 -15.36 5.01 1.48
N PHE A 104 -15.77 5.17 0.22
CA PHE A 104 -16.19 4.05 -0.61
C PHE A 104 -14.97 3.41 -1.30
N SER A 105 -14.45 2.33 -0.72
CA SER A 105 -13.57 1.41 -1.44
C SER A 105 -14.36 0.16 -1.83
N PRO A 106 -14.57 -0.13 -3.13
CA PRO A 106 -15.27 -1.33 -3.55
C PRO A 106 -14.40 -2.56 -3.27
N VAL A 107 -14.56 -3.16 -2.09
CA VAL A 107 -13.87 -4.41 -1.72
C VAL A 107 -14.74 -5.60 -2.14
N VAL A 108 -14.25 -6.38 -3.10
CA VAL A 108 -14.87 -7.66 -3.45
C VAL A 108 -14.81 -8.59 -2.25
N LYS A 109 -15.95 -9.19 -1.88
CA LYS A 109 -16.02 -10.10 -0.74
C LYS A 109 -15.33 -11.44 -1.06
N ALA A 110 -14.69 -12.04 -0.06
CA ALA A 110 -14.01 -13.32 -0.20
C ALA A 110 -14.88 -14.46 -0.80
N PRO A 111 -16.19 -14.58 -0.50
CA PRO A 111 -17.05 -15.59 -1.13
C PRO A 111 -17.14 -15.46 -2.65
N THR A 112 -17.20 -14.22 -3.17
CA THR A 112 -17.25 -13.95 -4.61
C THR A 112 -15.96 -14.38 -5.30
N ILE A 113 -14.81 -14.09 -4.68
CA ILE A 113 -13.50 -14.52 -5.19
C ILE A 113 -13.43 -16.04 -5.24
N ARG A 114 -13.85 -16.72 -4.16
CA ARG A 114 -13.86 -18.19 -4.09
C ARG A 114 -14.74 -18.80 -5.17
N LEU A 115 -15.94 -18.24 -5.38
CA LEU A 115 -16.87 -18.71 -6.41
C LEU A 115 -16.24 -18.64 -7.82
N ILE A 116 -15.62 -17.51 -8.17
CA ILE A 116 -14.97 -17.32 -9.47
C ILE A 116 -13.83 -18.34 -9.66
N VAL A 117 -13.00 -18.53 -8.63
CA VAL A 117 -11.90 -19.51 -8.66
C VAL A 117 -12.44 -20.94 -8.80
N SER A 118 -13.48 -21.31 -8.05
CA SER A 118 -14.12 -22.62 -8.15
C SER A 118 -14.66 -22.90 -9.55
N ILE A 119 -15.27 -21.90 -10.19
CA ILE A 119 -15.75 -22.00 -11.58
C ILE A 119 -14.59 -22.20 -12.56
N ALA A 120 -13.51 -21.42 -12.41
CA ALA A 120 -12.34 -21.53 -13.26
C ALA A 120 -11.71 -22.93 -13.19
N VAL A 121 -11.56 -23.47 -11.98
CA VAL A 121 -11.04 -24.83 -11.76
C VAL A 121 -11.97 -25.88 -12.36
N ALA A 122 -13.29 -25.77 -12.13
CA ALA A 122 -14.28 -26.71 -12.67
C ALA A 122 -14.31 -26.74 -14.21
N ARG A 123 -13.93 -25.63 -14.86
CA ARG A 123 -13.87 -25.51 -16.33
C ARG A 123 -12.47 -25.64 -16.92
N GLY A 124 -11.45 -25.93 -16.11
CA GLY A 124 -10.07 -26.01 -16.55
C GLY A 124 -9.51 -24.70 -17.10
N TRP A 125 -10.04 -23.55 -16.67
CA TRP A 125 -9.59 -22.24 -17.12
C TRP A 125 -8.34 -21.79 -16.34
N PRO A 126 -7.24 -21.43 -17.01
CA PRO A 126 -6.05 -20.93 -16.34
C PRO A 126 -6.31 -19.52 -15.77
N PRO A 127 -6.23 -19.32 -14.44
CA PRO A 127 -6.44 -18.00 -13.85
C PRO A 127 -5.26 -17.08 -14.19
N ARG A 128 -5.56 -15.82 -14.50
CA ARG A 128 -4.57 -14.75 -14.60
C ARG A 128 -4.93 -13.64 -13.62
N GLN A 129 -3.94 -13.14 -12.89
CA GLN A 129 -4.08 -12.02 -11.97
C GLN A 129 -3.32 -10.83 -12.52
N ILE A 130 -3.96 -9.66 -12.54
CA ILE A 130 -3.34 -8.39 -12.88
C ILE A 130 -3.48 -7.50 -11.64
N ASP A 131 -2.35 -7.00 -11.15
CA ASP A 131 -2.31 -5.99 -10.09
C ASP A 131 -2.16 -4.61 -10.73
N ASN A 132 -3.22 -3.81 -10.67
CA ASN A 132 -3.22 -2.46 -11.22
C ASN A 132 -2.56 -1.51 -10.21
N GLN A 133 -1.47 -0.86 -10.64
CA GLN A 133 -0.84 0.17 -9.85
C GLN A 133 -1.82 1.33 -9.63
N ASN A 134 -2.00 1.73 -8.37
CA ASN A 134 -2.86 2.86 -7.98
C ASN A 134 -4.35 2.69 -8.32
N ALA A 135 -4.89 1.47 -8.29
CA ALA A 135 -6.30 1.19 -8.55
C ALA A 135 -7.29 2.12 -7.79
N PHE A 136 -6.95 2.53 -6.57
CA PHE A 136 -7.76 3.44 -5.75
C PHE A 136 -7.94 4.84 -6.36
N LEU A 137 -7.01 5.30 -7.21
CA LEU A 137 -7.07 6.63 -7.84
C LEU A 137 -7.99 6.68 -9.06
N HIS A 138 -8.51 5.53 -9.52
CA HIS A 138 -9.41 5.46 -10.68
C HIS A 138 -10.90 5.51 -10.31
N GLY A 139 -11.23 5.66 -9.02
CA GLY A 139 -12.62 5.87 -8.58
C GLY A 139 -12.99 7.35 -8.64
N THR A 140 -14.19 7.67 -9.13
CA THR A 140 -14.77 9.00 -9.00
C THR A 140 -15.37 9.17 -7.60
N LEU A 141 -14.94 10.21 -6.89
CA LEU A 141 -15.62 10.70 -5.70
C LEU A 141 -16.75 11.64 -6.14
N HIS A 142 -17.93 11.47 -5.54
CA HIS A 142 -19.05 12.40 -5.67
C HIS A 142 -19.11 13.21 -4.37
N ASP A 143 -19.35 14.52 -4.50
CA ASP A 143 -19.63 15.44 -3.39
C ASP A 143 -21.02 15.21 -2.77
#